data_AF-A0A2T7UA03-F1
#
_entry.id   AF-A0A2T7UA03-F1
#
_cell.length_a   1.000
_cell.length_b   1.000
_cell.length_c   1.000
_cell.angle_alpha   90.00
_cell.angle_beta   90.00
_cell.angle_gamma   90.00
#
_symmetry.space_group_name_H-M   'P 1'
#
loop_
_entity.id
_entity.type
_entity.pdbx_description
1 polymer ?
#
loop_
_entity_poly.entity_id
_entity_poly.type
_entity_poly.pdbx_seq_one_letter_code
_entity_poly.pdbx_strand_id
1 'polypeptide(L)'
;MQTSEKIRQAIADKPLGAVFSSADFLSVGTRAAVDQALIRMMKAGTIERVARGLYVTAGQRVDAQSIAHAMAQKTGEKVGLAPAGGAEDLLVVPTSGLSRTVQAAGHTVQFRRMSQRKIQLAASPIGRILLELWTRGMQNLTTLDIQRATGDWAEGEMDNYAALIPAWLRTVIHQANATRKSIKIGLSGAYDWSNPNIKDDVLIGHVLEKHKFEDVARLCFYYGAPKVKRVFKRRAFEPMTSASVSRMLSNIIKGLRTAKAQAIEDDLIDGAKVTFHSRNESDRPKAQIAYLKTAPKVTVSEGGFDVLSVEGLLVMKSLVVYDRVKSRDLYDLMVLTRDHGYTLDDIFLAINSYQPIRNKDPEHFKSVVTGVIPLDKNDEGFASIQLNVKMADIYKYFKKLINDYEIRAVQQMRPSS
;
A
#
# COMPACT_ATOMS: atom_id res chain seq x y z
N MET A 1 -29.34 5.95 -66.95
CA MET A 1 -29.19 7.22 -66.21
C MET A 1 -29.47 7.10 -64.70
N GLN A 2 -30.38 6.22 -64.24
CA GLN A 2 -30.70 6.15 -62.79
C GLN A 2 -29.54 5.72 -61.88
N THR A 3 -28.65 4.82 -62.33
CA THR A 3 -27.53 4.32 -61.50
C THR A 3 -26.49 5.40 -61.21
N SER A 4 -26.11 6.23 -62.19
CA SER A 4 -25.11 7.29 -61.99
C SER A 4 -25.61 8.39 -61.04
N GLU A 5 -26.90 8.71 -61.09
CA GLU A 5 -27.51 9.69 -60.19
C GLU A 5 -27.59 9.16 -58.76
N LYS A 6 -28.00 7.89 -58.60
CA LYS A 6 -28.01 7.20 -57.30
C LYS A 6 -26.61 7.11 -56.68
N ILE A 7 -25.56 6.85 -57.49
CA ILE A 7 -24.17 6.85 -57.02
C ILE A 7 -23.76 8.26 -56.57
N ARG A 8 -24.12 9.30 -57.34
CA ARG A 8 -23.78 10.69 -56.97
C ARG A 8 -24.45 11.08 -55.66
N GLN A 9 -25.73 10.77 -55.48
CA GLN A 9 -26.45 11.02 -54.24
C GLN A 9 -25.81 10.25 -53.07
N ALA A 10 -25.50 8.96 -53.26
CA ALA A 10 -24.86 8.15 -52.22
C ALA A 10 -23.44 8.64 -51.85
N ILE A 11 -22.72 9.30 -52.77
CA ILE A 11 -21.45 9.96 -52.46
C ILE A 11 -21.70 11.27 -51.70
N ALA A 12 -22.71 12.05 -52.10
CA ALA A 12 -23.07 13.31 -51.43
C ALA A 12 -23.56 13.11 -49.98
N ASP A 13 -24.22 11.98 -49.70
CA ASP A 13 -24.72 11.63 -48.37
C ASP A 13 -23.61 11.12 -47.43
N LYS A 14 -22.40 10.84 -47.95
CA LYS A 14 -21.25 10.44 -47.12
C LYS A 14 -20.64 11.64 -46.40
N PRO A 15 -20.07 11.45 -45.20
CA PRO A 15 -19.38 12.52 -44.49
C PRO A 15 -18.19 13.05 -45.31
N LEU A 16 -17.85 14.32 -45.09
CA LEU A 16 -16.69 14.96 -45.71
C LEU A 16 -15.41 14.15 -45.41
N GLY A 17 -14.59 13.91 -46.43
CA GLY A 17 -13.35 13.14 -46.33
C GLY A 17 -13.54 11.62 -46.36
N ALA A 18 -14.77 11.11 -46.54
CA ALA A 18 -15.03 9.68 -46.62
C ALA A 18 -14.35 9.04 -47.83
N VAL A 19 -13.63 7.94 -47.57
CA VAL A 19 -13.09 7.07 -48.61
C VAL A 19 -14.09 5.98 -48.92
N PHE A 20 -14.32 5.71 -50.20
CA PHE A 20 -15.28 4.72 -50.67
C PHE A 20 -14.71 3.84 -51.78
N SER A 21 -15.33 2.67 -51.96
CA SER A 21 -14.95 1.68 -52.98
C SER A 21 -16.11 1.40 -53.94
N SER A 22 -15.84 0.71 -55.07
CA SER A 22 -16.94 0.26 -55.94
C SER A 22 -17.84 -0.79 -55.28
N ALA A 23 -17.37 -1.47 -54.23
CA ALA A 23 -18.19 -2.42 -53.47
C ALA A 23 -19.35 -1.72 -52.74
N ASP A 24 -19.16 -0.46 -52.33
CA ASP A 24 -20.12 0.32 -51.57
C ASP A 24 -21.40 0.65 -52.38
N PHE A 25 -21.33 0.53 -53.71
CA PHE A 25 -22.40 0.89 -54.64
C PHE A 25 -23.00 -0.31 -55.39
N LEU A 26 -22.67 -1.54 -54.99
CA LEU A 26 -23.21 -2.74 -55.65
C LEU A 26 -24.72 -2.91 -55.46
N SER A 27 -25.33 -2.22 -54.48
CA SER A 27 -26.78 -2.19 -54.27
C SER A 27 -27.53 -1.34 -55.29
N VAL A 28 -26.87 -0.41 -55.98
CA VAL A 28 -27.52 0.56 -56.90
C VAL A 28 -27.29 0.25 -58.38
N GLY A 29 -26.50 -0.77 -58.71
CA GLY A 29 -26.28 -1.22 -60.09
C GLY A 29 -25.32 -2.39 -60.23
N THR A 30 -25.18 -2.90 -61.46
CA THR A 30 -24.21 -3.96 -61.77
C THR A 30 -22.78 -3.43 -61.66
N ARG A 31 -21.83 -4.31 -61.37
CA ARG A 31 -20.41 -3.95 -61.20
C ARG A 31 -19.84 -3.17 -62.38
N ALA A 32 -20.15 -3.59 -63.61
CA ALA A 32 -19.71 -2.89 -64.82
C ALA A 32 -20.31 -1.48 -64.93
N ALA A 33 -21.59 -1.29 -64.56
CA ALA A 33 -22.24 0.02 -64.59
C ALA A 33 -21.67 0.96 -63.51
N VAL A 34 -21.41 0.44 -62.31
CA VAL A 34 -20.78 1.18 -61.20
C VAL A 34 -19.36 1.60 -61.60
N ASP A 35 -18.54 0.68 -62.10
CA ASP A 35 -17.16 0.97 -62.50
C ASP A 35 -17.13 2.01 -63.64
N GLN A 36 -18.01 1.90 -64.65
CA GLN A 36 -18.14 2.92 -65.69
C GLN A 36 -18.56 4.29 -65.14
N ALA A 37 -19.49 4.34 -64.17
CA ALA A 37 -19.92 5.58 -63.56
C ALA A 37 -18.78 6.25 -62.78
N LEU A 38 -18.04 5.49 -61.96
CA LEU A 38 -16.89 5.99 -61.22
C LEU A 38 -15.77 6.49 -62.15
N ILE A 39 -15.49 5.78 -63.25
CA ILE A 39 -14.52 6.25 -64.27
C ILE A 39 -14.96 7.59 -64.87
N ARG A 40 -16.24 7.76 -65.19
CA ARG A 40 -16.77 9.02 -65.72
C ARG A 40 -16.66 10.16 -64.72
N MET A 41 -17.01 9.92 -63.45
CA MET A 41 -16.90 10.92 -62.38
C MET A 41 -15.45 11.32 -62.11
N MET A 42 -14.52 10.37 -62.18
CA MET A 42 -13.09 10.63 -62.05
C MET A 42 -12.56 11.47 -63.22
N LYS A 43 -12.97 11.16 -64.46
CA LYS A 43 -12.62 11.97 -65.65
C LYS A 43 -13.21 13.38 -65.60
N ALA A 44 -14.39 13.54 -64.99
CA ALA A 44 -15.04 14.83 -64.78
C ALA A 44 -14.45 15.62 -63.58
N GLY A 45 -13.48 15.06 -62.85
CA GLY A 45 -12.85 15.72 -61.70
C GLY A 45 -13.75 15.83 -60.46
N THR A 46 -14.87 15.09 -60.40
CA THR A 46 -15.77 15.10 -59.23
C THR A 46 -15.24 14.24 -58.08
N ILE A 47 -14.49 13.20 -58.42
CA ILE A 47 -13.84 12.29 -57.46
C ILE A 47 -12.37 12.10 -57.84
N GLU A 48 -11.54 11.84 -56.84
CA GLU A 48 -10.12 11.54 -56.97
C GLU A 48 -9.84 10.11 -56.50
N ARG A 49 -8.85 9.47 -57.12
CA ARG A 49 -8.44 8.11 -56.76
C ARG A 49 -7.31 8.18 -55.73
N VAL A 50 -7.57 7.71 -54.52
CA VAL A 50 -6.57 7.70 -53.43
C VAL A 50 -5.72 6.44 -53.40
N ALA A 51 -6.26 5.30 -53.82
CA ALA A 51 -5.51 4.04 -53.96
C ALA A 51 -6.17 3.13 -55.01
N ARG A 52 -5.61 1.94 -55.24
CA ARG A 52 -6.19 0.97 -56.18
C ARG A 52 -7.62 0.59 -55.80
N GLY A 53 -8.58 1.24 -56.47
CA GLY A 53 -10.01 1.04 -56.29
C GLY A 53 -10.54 1.56 -54.96
N LEU A 54 -9.96 2.66 -54.47
CA LEU A 54 -10.50 3.52 -53.41
C LEU A 54 -10.54 4.95 -53.96
N TYR A 55 -11.60 5.66 -53.63
CA TYR A 55 -11.91 6.99 -54.16
C TYR A 55 -12.34 7.93 -53.04
N VAL A 56 -12.18 9.23 -53.27
CA VAL A 56 -12.67 10.31 -52.42
C VAL A 56 -13.32 11.38 -53.30
N THR A 57 -14.22 12.19 -52.76
CA THR A 57 -14.68 13.43 -53.42
C THR A 57 -13.50 14.39 -53.63
N ALA A 58 -13.39 14.97 -54.81
CA ALA A 58 -12.25 15.80 -55.19
C ALA A 58 -12.04 16.99 -54.22
N GLY A 59 -10.79 17.33 -53.96
CA GLY A 59 -10.40 18.42 -53.06
C GLY A 59 -10.59 18.18 -51.55
N GLN A 60 -11.04 17.00 -51.13
CA GLN A 60 -11.18 16.67 -49.70
C GLN A 60 -9.91 16.06 -49.11
N ARG A 61 -9.53 16.52 -47.91
CA ARG A 61 -8.47 15.86 -47.12
C ARG A 61 -9.00 14.56 -46.53
N VAL A 62 -8.15 13.55 -46.56
CA VAL A 62 -8.46 12.19 -46.10
C VAL A 62 -7.53 11.84 -44.96
N ASP A 63 -8.06 11.28 -43.88
CA ASP A 63 -7.24 10.73 -42.81
C ASP A 63 -6.90 9.25 -43.06
N ALA A 64 -5.81 8.81 -42.44
CA ALA A 64 -5.37 7.43 -42.56
C ALA A 64 -6.38 6.41 -42.01
N GLN A 65 -7.19 6.81 -41.03
CA GLN A 65 -8.23 5.96 -40.47
C GLN A 65 -9.34 5.66 -41.48
N SER A 66 -9.78 6.66 -42.26
CA SER A 66 -10.76 6.45 -43.33
C SER A 66 -10.21 5.56 -44.43
N ILE A 67 -8.93 5.72 -44.80
CA ILE A 67 -8.26 4.83 -45.76
C ILE A 67 -8.23 3.39 -45.24
N ALA A 68 -7.84 3.20 -43.97
CA ALA A 68 -7.77 1.89 -43.33
C ALA A 68 -9.15 1.21 -43.28
N HIS A 69 -10.19 1.97 -42.90
CA HIS A 69 -11.55 1.46 -42.79
C HIS A 69 -12.15 1.10 -44.15
N ALA A 70 -12.02 1.98 -45.15
CA ALA A 70 -12.53 1.72 -46.50
C ALA A 70 -11.80 0.53 -47.16
N MET A 71 -10.50 0.39 -46.94
CA MET A 71 -9.74 -0.78 -47.39
C MET A 71 -10.24 -2.06 -46.73
N ALA A 72 -10.48 -2.04 -45.41
CA ALA A 72 -10.98 -3.18 -44.66
C ALA A 72 -12.38 -3.62 -45.11
N GLN A 73 -13.30 -2.66 -45.32
CA GLN A 73 -14.63 -2.93 -45.86
C GLN A 73 -14.56 -3.58 -47.25
N LYS A 74 -13.71 -3.05 -48.13
CA LYS A 74 -13.51 -3.58 -49.48
C LYS A 74 -13.03 -5.03 -49.50
N THR A 75 -12.17 -5.42 -48.56
CA THR A 75 -11.59 -6.78 -48.51
C THR A 75 -12.33 -7.71 -47.56
N GLY A 76 -13.31 -7.23 -46.81
CA GLY A 76 -13.99 -8.00 -45.76
C GLY A 76 -13.11 -8.29 -44.54
N GLU A 77 -12.09 -7.47 -44.30
CA GLU A 77 -11.16 -7.62 -43.18
C GLU A 77 -11.60 -6.79 -41.97
N LYS A 78 -11.08 -7.14 -40.79
CA LYS A 78 -11.20 -6.33 -39.57
C LYS A 78 -9.89 -5.59 -39.33
N VAL A 79 -9.98 -4.32 -38.95
CA VAL A 79 -8.82 -3.47 -38.66
C VAL A 79 -8.95 -2.79 -37.31
N GLY A 80 -7.81 -2.51 -36.66
CA GLY A 80 -7.74 -1.62 -35.50
C GLY A 80 -7.76 -0.14 -35.88
N LEU A 81 -7.69 0.73 -34.89
CA LEU A 81 -7.50 2.16 -35.09
C LEU A 81 -6.07 2.46 -35.58
N ALA A 82 -5.98 3.32 -36.58
CA ALA A 82 -4.74 3.92 -37.06
C ALA A 82 -4.21 4.94 -36.01
N PRO A 83 -2.88 5.17 -35.97
CA PRO A 83 -2.33 6.19 -35.11
C PRO A 83 -2.84 7.59 -35.43
N ALA A 84 -3.15 8.38 -34.40
CA ALA A 84 -3.53 9.78 -34.54
C ALA A 84 -2.28 10.65 -34.69
N GLY A 85 -1.94 11.01 -35.93
CA GLY A 85 -1.05 12.14 -36.24
C GLY A 85 0.41 11.80 -36.55
N GLY A 86 0.83 12.22 -37.75
CA GLY A 86 2.21 12.34 -38.23
C GLY A 86 2.16 12.76 -39.71
N ALA A 87 2.73 13.93 -40.04
CA ALA A 87 2.65 14.53 -41.37
C ALA A 87 3.48 13.78 -42.45
N GLU A 88 4.33 12.81 -42.08
CA GLU A 88 5.15 12.05 -43.04
C GLU A 88 5.37 10.54 -42.72
N ASP A 89 4.92 10.01 -41.58
CA ASP A 89 5.42 8.69 -41.11
C ASP A 89 4.49 7.50 -41.40
N LEU A 90 5.11 6.36 -41.73
CA LEU A 90 4.50 5.04 -41.89
C LEU A 90 3.48 4.70 -40.77
N LEU A 91 2.20 4.60 -41.12
CA LEU A 91 1.12 4.31 -40.16
C LEU A 91 0.83 2.81 -40.12
N VAL A 92 1.17 2.16 -39.00
CA VAL A 92 0.96 0.72 -38.82
C VAL A 92 -0.45 0.46 -38.27
N VAL A 93 -1.27 -0.26 -39.05
CA VAL A 93 -2.64 -0.63 -38.70
C VAL A 93 -2.75 -2.15 -38.52
N PRO A 94 -3.19 -2.65 -37.36
CA PRO A 94 -3.48 -4.07 -37.17
C PRO A 94 -4.62 -4.52 -38.06
N THR A 95 -4.46 -5.63 -38.80
CA THR A 95 -5.51 -6.23 -39.65
C THR A 95 -5.66 -7.73 -39.41
N SER A 96 -6.85 -8.27 -39.66
CA SER A 96 -7.11 -9.72 -39.76
C SER A 96 -6.63 -10.32 -41.08
N GLY A 97 -6.42 -9.48 -42.10
CA GLY A 97 -5.99 -9.88 -43.43
C GLY A 97 -4.49 -10.01 -43.62
N LEU A 98 -4.06 -10.10 -44.87
CA LEU A 98 -2.64 -10.17 -45.22
C LEU A 98 -1.93 -8.84 -44.97
N SER A 99 -0.71 -8.92 -44.42
CA SER A 99 0.16 -7.76 -44.25
C SER A 99 0.48 -7.14 -45.61
N ARG A 100 0.31 -5.83 -45.73
CA ARG A 100 0.53 -5.08 -46.97
C ARG A 100 0.71 -3.60 -46.69
N THR A 101 1.33 -2.88 -47.62
CA THR A 101 1.46 -1.42 -47.55
C THR A 101 0.61 -0.78 -48.63
N VAL A 102 -0.12 0.27 -48.29
CA VAL A 102 -0.94 1.06 -49.19
C VAL A 102 -0.51 2.51 -49.07
N GLN A 103 -0.06 3.08 -50.19
CA GLN A 103 0.17 4.52 -50.30
C GLN A 103 -1.10 5.17 -50.81
N ALA A 104 -1.61 6.15 -50.08
CA ALA A 104 -2.85 6.83 -50.39
C ALA A 104 -2.90 8.25 -49.83
N ALA A 105 -3.23 9.23 -50.66
CA ALA A 105 -3.45 10.64 -50.27
C ALA A 105 -2.31 11.23 -49.40
N GLY A 106 -1.04 10.92 -49.73
CA GLY A 106 0.13 11.37 -48.96
C GLY A 106 0.47 10.54 -47.72
N HIS A 107 -0.35 9.54 -47.38
CA HIS A 107 -0.10 8.61 -46.27
C HIS A 107 0.44 7.28 -46.77
N THR A 108 1.41 6.71 -46.05
CA THR A 108 1.84 5.30 -46.21
C THR A 108 1.25 4.48 -45.07
N VAL A 109 0.19 3.72 -45.36
CA VAL A 109 -0.52 2.86 -44.38
C VAL A 109 -0.02 1.42 -44.50
N GLN A 110 0.65 0.92 -43.47
CA GLN A 110 1.09 -0.46 -43.38
C GLN A 110 0.08 -1.29 -42.58
N PHE A 111 -0.67 -2.13 -43.26
CA PHE A 111 -1.48 -3.16 -42.64
C PHE A 111 -0.56 -4.28 -42.15
N ARG A 112 -0.57 -4.55 -40.85
CA ARG A 112 0.18 -5.65 -40.24
C ARG A 112 -0.79 -6.69 -39.73
N ARG A 113 -0.67 -7.91 -40.24
CA ARG A 113 -1.47 -9.05 -39.79
C ARG A 113 -1.21 -9.32 -38.31
N MET A 114 -2.28 -9.38 -37.52
CA MET A 114 -2.21 -9.69 -36.09
C MET A 114 -3.31 -10.68 -35.68
N SER A 115 -3.21 -11.21 -34.46
CA SER A 115 -4.26 -12.08 -33.90
C SER A 115 -5.54 -11.29 -33.62
N GLN A 116 -6.69 -11.97 -33.61
CA GLN A 116 -7.99 -11.35 -33.35
C GLN A 116 -8.01 -10.58 -32.02
N ARG A 117 -7.35 -11.12 -31.00
CA ARG A 117 -7.16 -10.46 -29.68
C ARG A 117 -6.46 -9.10 -29.78
N LYS A 118 -5.42 -8.99 -30.60
CA LYS A 118 -4.67 -7.73 -30.80
C LYS A 118 -5.45 -6.73 -31.63
N ILE A 119 -6.22 -7.20 -32.61
CA ILE A 119 -7.10 -6.35 -33.42
C ILE A 119 -8.22 -5.77 -32.55
N GLN A 120 -8.84 -6.60 -31.71
CA GLN A 120 -9.84 -6.17 -30.75
C GLN A 120 -9.27 -5.16 -29.75
N LEU A 121 -8.06 -5.41 -29.24
CA LEU A 121 -7.35 -4.45 -28.38
C LEU A 121 -7.16 -3.11 -29.10
N ALA A 122 -6.70 -3.11 -30.35
CA ALA A 122 -6.49 -1.90 -31.13
C ALA A 122 -7.78 -1.17 -31.56
N ALA A 123 -8.97 -1.66 -31.23
CA ALA A 123 -10.23 -1.03 -31.64
C ALA A 123 -10.56 0.23 -30.82
N SER A 124 -9.86 0.49 -29.72
CA SER A 124 -10.01 1.71 -28.90
C SER A 124 -8.70 2.51 -28.82
N PRO A 125 -8.75 3.82 -28.51
CA PRO A 125 -7.55 4.64 -28.35
C PRO A 125 -6.59 4.10 -27.27
N ILE A 126 -7.12 3.70 -26.12
CA ILE A 126 -6.34 3.13 -25.00
C ILE A 126 -5.73 1.79 -25.40
N GLY A 127 -6.55 0.92 -26.03
CA GLY A 127 -6.08 -0.38 -26.45
C GLY A 127 -5.03 -0.30 -27.56
N ARG A 128 -5.07 0.73 -28.43
CA ARG A 128 -3.97 1.03 -29.36
C ARG A 128 -2.66 1.32 -28.63
N ILE A 129 -2.68 2.15 -27.58
CA ILE A 129 -1.50 2.44 -26.75
C ILE A 129 -0.99 1.15 -26.09
N LEU A 130 -1.89 0.33 -25.52
CA LEU A 130 -1.53 -0.97 -24.94
C LEU A 130 -0.89 -1.91 -25.96
N LEU A 131 -1.40 -1.94 -27.19
CA LEU A 131 -0.84 -2.75 -28.27
C LEU A 131 0.56 -2.26 -28.66
N GLU A 132 0.78 -0.95 -28.70
CA GLU A 132 2.08 -0.35 -28.99
C GLU A 132 3.12 -0.77 -27.94
N LEU A 133 2.79 -0.62 -26.65
CA LEU A 133 3.62 -1.09 -25.54
C LEU A 133 3.89 -2.60 -25.64
N TRP A 134 2.86 -3.41 -25.95
CA TRP A 134 3.03 -4.84 -26.15
C TRP A 134 4.02 -5.13 -27.30
N THR A 135 3.90 -4.45 -28.44
CA THR A 135 4.76 -4.70 -29.61
C THR A 135 6.22 -4.31 -29.39
N ARG A 136 6.51 -3.30 -28.55
CA ARG A 136 7.88 -2.94 -28.16
C ARG A 136 8.55 -4.04 -27.32
N GLY A 137 7.76 -4.71 -26.49
CA GLY A 137 8.21 -5.81 -25.64
C GLY A 137 8.91 -5.35 -24.36
N MET A 138 8.98 -6.24 -23.38
CA MET A 138 9.44 -5.94 -22.01
C MET A 138 10.86 -5.37 -21.93
N GLN A 139 11.78 -5.85 -22.77
CA GLN A 139 13.19 -5.44 -22.72
C GLN A 139 13.44 -4.01 -23.23
N ASN A 140 12.51 -3.46 -24.02
CA ASN A 140 12.65 -2.16 -24.67
C ASN A 140 11.75 -1.08 -24.07
N LEU A 141 11.11 -1.36 -22.94
CA LEU A 141 10.23 -0.41 -22.25
C LEU A 141 10.90 0.10 -20.98
N THR A 142 11.00 1.43 -20.86
CA THR A 142 11.39 2.08 -19.60
C THR A 142 10.16 2.46 -18.77
N THR A 143 10.34 2.62 -17.45
CA THR A 143 9.28 3.13 -16.55
C THR A 143 8.73 4.48 -17.03
N LEU A 144 9.59 5.35 -17.57
CA LEU A 144 9.19 6.67 -18.07
C LEU A 144 8.33 6.58 -19.34
N ASP A 145 8.63 5.66 -20.26
CA ASP A 145 7.81 5.45 -21.45
C ASP A 145 6.40 5.00 -21.07
N ILE A 146 6.31 4.09 -20.10
CA ILE A 146 5.04 3.59 -19.59
C ILE A 146 4.24 4.71 -18.91
N GLN A 147 4.89 5.49 -18.02
CA GLN A 147 4.24 6.61 -17.34
C GLN A 147 3.77 7.70 -18.31
N ARG A 148 4.55 8.01 -19.35
CA ARG A 148 4.13 8.98 -20.38
C ARG A 148 2.92 8.50 -21.18
N ALA A 149 2.82 7.20 -21.40
CA ALA A 149 1.74 6.61 -22.19
C ALA A 149 0.46 6.32 -21.37
N THR A 150 0.58 6.18 -20.05
CA THR A 150 -0.49 5.64 -19.19
C THR A 150 -0.73 6.41 -17.88
N GLY A 151 0.06 7.45 -17.60
CA GLY A 151 0.04 8.14 -16.30
C GLY A 151 -1.15 9.09 -16.11
N ASP A 152 -1.83 9.44 -17.19
CA ASP A 152 -3.04 10.25 -17.26
C ASP A 152 -4.34 9.42 -17.19
N TRP A 153 -4.22 8.09 -17.15
CA TRP A 153 -5.36 7.19 -17.10
C TRP A 153 -5.99 7.17 -15.71
N ALA A 154 -7.31 7.01 -15.67
CA ALA A 154 -8.05 6.84 -14.44
C ALA A 154 -7.71 5.50 -13.76
N GLU A 155 -7.86 5.44 -12.45
CA GLU A 155 -7.66 4.20 -11.70
C GLU A 155 -8.63 3.12 -12.20
N GLY A 156 -8.11 1.92 -12.50
CA GLY A 156 -8.89 0.81 -13.04
C GLY A 156 -9.19 0.88 -14.55
N GLU A 157 -8.82 1.94 -15.26
CA GLU A 157 -9.10 2.09 -16.69
C GLU A 157 -8.47 0.97 -17.54
N MET A 158 -7.28 0.51 -17.16
CA MET A 158 -6.60 -0.63 -17.78
C MET A 158 -7.33 -1.97 -17.54
N ASP A 159 -8.07 -2.13 -16.44
CA ASP A 159 -8.68 -3.41 -16.09
C ASP A 159 -9.75 -3.85 -17.10
N ASN A 160 -10.36 -2.90 -17.81
CA ASN A 160 -11.25 -3.15 -18.95
C ASN A 160 -10.57 -3.96 -20.07
N TYR A 161 -9.24 -3.93 -20.15
CA TYR A 161 -8.43 -4.61 -21.16
C TYR A 161 -7.66 -5.80 -20.60
N ALA A 162 -7.84 -6.16 -19.32
CA ALA A 162 -7.04 -7.20 -18.65
C ALA A 162 -7.09 -8.56 -19.37
N ALA A 163 -8.25 -8.93 -19.94
CA ALA A 163 -8.39 -10.17 -20.72
C ALA A 163 -7.64 -10.10 -22.08
N LEU A 164 -7.44 -8.90 -22.63
CA LEU A 164 -6.86 -8.67 -23.95
C LEU A 164 -5.34 -8.46 -23.90
N ILE A 165 -4.75 -8.16 -22.74
CA ILE A 165 -3.31 -7.95 -22.60
C ILE A 165 -2.59 -9.09 -21.87
N PRO A 166 -1.29 -9.34 -22.13
CA PRO A 166 -0.50 -10.27 -21.35
C PRO A 166 -0.37 -9.83 -19.88
N ALA A 167 -0.29 -10.81 -18.97
CA ALA A 167 -0.10 -10.55 -17.54
C ALA A 167 1.12 -9.67 -17.25
N TRP A 168 2.23 -9.90 -17.95
CA TRP A 168 3.45 -9.10 -17.77
C TRP A 168 3.25 -7.61 -18.05
N LEU A 169 2.47 -7.27 -19.09
CA LEU A 169 2.22 -5.88 -19.48
C LEU A 169 1.38 -5.18 -18.42
N ARG A 170 0.35 -5.88 -17.93
CA ARG A 170 -0.48 -5.42 -16.81
C ARG A 170 0.39 -5.13 -15.57
N THR A 171 1.29 -6.06 -15.23
CA THR A 171 2.18 -5.92 -14.08
C THR A 171 3.10 -4.70 -14.22
N VAL A 172 3.77 -4.50 -15.35
CA VAL A 172 4.70 -3.37 -15.51
C VAL A 172 3.99 -2.02 -15.50
N ILE A 173 2.77 -1.92 -16.05
CA ILE A 173 1.96 -0.68 -16.00
C ILE A 173 1.56 -0.37 -14.57
N HIS A 174 1.00 -1.33 -13.83
CA HIS A 174 0.69 -1.13 -12.41
C HIS A 174 1.92 -0.73 -11.60
N GLN A 175 3.06 -1.37 -11.84
CA GLN A 175 4.30 -1.06 -11.13
C GLN A 175 4.84 0.34 -11.46
N ALA A 176 4.74 0.77 -12.72
CA ALA A 176 5.19 2.08 -13.17
C ALA A 176 4.32 3.20 -12.60
N ASN A 177 3.00 3.00 -12.52
CA ASN A 177 2.05 4.00 -12.04
C ASN A 177 1.77 3.89 -10.53
N ALA A 178 2.35 2.90 -9.84
CA ALA A 178 2.19 2.75 -8.40
C ALA A 178 2.66 3.99 -7.65
N THR A 179 1.89 4.41 -6.65
CA THR A 179 2.29 5.50 -5.76
C THR A 179 3.59 5.13 -5.06
N ARG A 180 4.60 6.00 -5.20
CA ARG A 180 5.89 5.85 -4.52
C ARG A 180 5.73 5.76 -3.01
N LYS A 181 6.44 4.81 -2.40
CA LYS A 181 6.53 4.67 -0.94
C LYS A 181 7.05 5.94 -0.30
N SER A 182 7.99 6.63 -0.95
CA SER A 182 8.52 7.90 -0.40
C SER A 182 7.42 8.96 -0.27
N ILE A 183 6.51 9.06 -1.24
CA ILE A 183 5.36 9.97 -1.17
C ILE A 183 4.39 9.51 -0.07
N LYS A 184 4.05 8.21 -0.06
CA LYS A 184 3.12 7.64 0.93
C LYS A 184 3.58 7.85 2.37
N ILE A 185 4.88 7.77 2.63
CA ILE A 185 5.47 7.97 3.96
C ILE A 185 5.69 9.47 4.27
N GLY A 186 5.58 10.35 3.27
CA GLY A 186 5.82 11.79 3.39
C GLY A 186 7.30 12.15 3.47
N LEU A 187 8.19 11.36 2.87
CA LEU A 187 9.63 11.62 2.85
C LEU A 187 9.96 12.86 2.01
N SER A 188 10.98 13.60 2.41
CA SER A 188 11.45 14.80 1.69
C SER A 188 12.13 14.49 0.36
N GLY A 189 12.65 13.28 0.20
CA GLY A 189 13.35 12.82 -1.00
C GLY A 189 12.59 11.72 -1.74
N ALA A 190 12.77 11.64 -3.05
CA ALA A 190 12.25 10.56 -3.88
C ALA A 190 13.22 9.36 -3.91
N TYR A 191 13.38 8.69 -2.76
CA TYR A 191 14.34 7.61 -2.54
C TYR A 191 14.07 6.33 -3.37
N ASP A 192 12.90 6.26 -3.99
CA ASP A 192 12.36 5.19 -4.84
C ASP A 192 11.96 5.71 -6.23
N TRP A 193 12.52 6.84 -6.70
CA TRP A 193 12.17 7.47 -7.98
C TRP A 193 12.16 6.51 -9.17
N SER A 194 13.18 5.65 -9.30
CA SER A 194 13.32 4.71 -10.43
C SER A 194 12.56 3.40 -10.24
N ASN A 195 12.12 3.08 -9.02
CA ASN A 195 11.43 1.84 -8.71
C ASN A 195 10.52 2.02 -7.48
N PRO A 196 9.23 2.37 -7.68
CA PRO A 196 8.26 2.48 -6.59
C PRO A 196 8.10 1.20 -5.75
N ASN A 197 8.49 0.04 -6.30
CA ASN A 197 8.40 -1.27 -5.66
C ASN A 197 9.70 -1.75 -5.00
N ILE A 198 10.66 -0.85 -4.72
CA ILE A 198 11.85 -1.25 -3.95
C ILE A 198 11.46 -1.90 -2.60
N LYS A 199 12.24 -2.90 -2.17
CA LYS A 199 12.06 -3.56 -0.87
C LYS A 199 12.20 -2.54 0.26
N ASP A 200 11.40 -2.70 1.32
CA ASP A 200 11.40 -1.76 2.45
C ASP A 200 12.79 -1.56 3.05
N ASP A 201 13.56 -2.64 3.23
CA ASP A 201 14.91 -2.56 3.79
C ASP A 201 15.87 -1.77 2.90
N VAL A 202 15.67 -1.80 1.57
CA VAL A 202 16.45 -1.03 0.60
C VAL A 202 16.07 0.44 0.69
N LEU A 203 14.77 0.76 0.70
CA LEU A 203 14.26 2.12 0.89
C LEU A 203 14.79 2.73 2.19
N ILE A 204 14.64 1.99 3.30
CA ILE A 204 15.14 2.41 4.61
C ILE A 204 16.64 2.71 4.49
N GLY A 205 17.42 1.82 3.89
CA GLY A 205 18.85 2.04 3.69
C GLY A 205 19.18 3.32 2.90
N HIS A 206 18.50 3.59 1.77
CA HIS A 206 18.71 4.82 0.99
C HIS A 206 18.40 6.10 1.79
N VAL A 207 17.37 6.06 2.63
CA VAL A 207 17.01 7.18 3.51
C VAL A 207 18.08 7.37 4.58
N LEU A 208 18.52 6.29 5.21
CA LEU A 208 19.57 6.32 6.24
C LEU A 208 20.90 6.85 5.69
N GLU A 209 21.24 6.52 4.44
CA GLU A 209 22.43 7.06 3.76
C GLU A 209 22.41 8.60 3.67
N LYS A 210 21.25 9.19 3.37
CA LYS A 210 21.08 10.65 3.34
C LYS A 210 20.94 11.30 4.72
N HIS A 211 20.73 10.50 5.77
CA HIS A 211 20.77 10.91 7.18
C HIS A 211 20.00 12.22 7.49
N LYS A 212 18.87 12.46 6.82
CA LYS A 212 17.96 13.58 7.12
C LYS A 212 17.07 13.23 8.31
N PHE A 213 17.11 14.03 9.36
CA PHE A 213 16.44 13.68 10.62
C PHE A 213 14.94 13.43 10.46
N GLU A 214 14.23 14.30 9.73
CA GLU A 214 12.79 14.23 9.52
C GLU A 214 12.39 12.92 8.81
N ASP A 215 13.17 12.51 7.82
CA ASP A 215 12.90 11.30 7.05
C ASP A 215 13.23 10.04 7.85
N VAL A 216 14.28 10.06 8.66
CA VAL A 216 14.58 8.96 9.60
C VAL A 216 13.48 8.83 10.66
N ALA A 217 12.96 9.96 11.17
CA ALA A 217 11.84 9.97 12.10
C ALA A 217 10.56 9.41 11.46
N ARG A 218 10.21 9.85 10.23
CA ARG A 218 9.07 9.33 9.46
C ARG A 218 9.16 7.82 9.23
N LEU A 219 10.34 7.31 8.88
CA LEU A 219 10.55 5.86 8.80
C LEU A 219 10.31 5.16 10.13
N CYS A 220 10.78 5.74 11.25
CA CYS A 220 10.56 5.17 12.57
C CYS A 220 9.08 5.18 12.98
N PHE A 221 8.30 6.20 12.60
CA PHE A 221 6.87 6.24 12.82
C PHE A 221 6.12 5.22 11.96
N TYR A 222 6.47 5.12 10.68
CA TYR A 222 5.76 4.25 9.73
C TYR A 222 6.10 2.76 9.89
N TYR A 223 7.39 2.42 10.00
CA TYR A 223 7.85 1.02 10.08
C TYR A 223 8.15 0.54 11.50
N GLY A 224 8.16 1.45 12.47
CA GLY A 224 8.62 1.19 13.83
C GLY A 224 10.14 1.33 13.96
N ALA A 225 10.57 2.05 15.00
CA ALA A 225 11.98 2.20 15.35
C ALA A 225 12.77 0.87 15.45
N PRO A 226 12.22 -0.25 15.95
CA PRO A 226 12.94 -1.54 15.97
C PRO A 226 13.31 -2.07 14.58
N LYS A 227 12.42 -1.92 13.58
CA LYS A 227 12.70 -2.36 12.20
C LYS A 227 13.78 -1.49 11.57
N VAL A 228 13.69 -0.17 11.70
CA VAL A 228 14.69 0.77 11.17
C VAL A 228 16.07 0.51 11.80
N LYS A 229 16.13 0.30 13.14
CA LYS A 229 17.37 -0.03 13.84
C LYS A 229 17.97 -1.37 13.39
N ARG A 230 17.13 -2.36 13.05
CA ARG A 230 17.58 -3.65 12.51
C ARG A 230 18.24 -3.48 11.14
N VAL A 231 17.62 -2.70 10.25
CA VAL A 231 18.19 -2.40 8.92
C VAL A 231 19.51 -1.64 9.06
N PHE A 232 19.55 -0.62 9.93
CA PHE A 232 20.76 0.14 10.23
C PHE A 232 21.92 -0.75 10.68
N LYS A 233 21.67 -1.74 11.55
CA LYS A 233 22.71 -2.67 12.02
C LYS A 233 23.19 -3.68 10.96
N ARG A 234 22.38 -3.99 9.95
CA ARG A 234 22.66 -5.03 8.95
C ARG A 234 23.39 -4.49 7.73
N ARG A 235 23.39 -3.18 7.50
CA ARG A 235 23.99 -2.52 6.34
C ARG A 235 25.22 -1.74 6.78
N ALA A 236 26.28 -1.77 5.97
CA ALA A 236 27.45 -0.93 6.17
C ALA A 236 27.14 0.51 5.73
N PHE A 237 27.57 1.48 6.53
CA PHE A 237 27.46 2.90 6.24
C PHE A 237 28.82 3.56 6.49
N GLU A 238 29.09 4.66 5.81
CA GLU A 238 30.24 5.51 6.08
C GLU A 238 30.29 5.93 7.57
N PRO A 239 31.49 6.10 8.16
CA PRO A 239 31.62 6.37 9.60
C PRO A 239 30.79 7.56 10.09
N MET A 240 30.77 8.65 9.32
CA MET A 240 30.01 9.86 9.64
C MET A 240 28.49 9.63 9.60
N THR A 241 28.01 8.88 8.59
CA THR A 241 26.61 8.49 8.47
C THR A 241 26.19 7.59 9.63
N SER A 242 27.04 6.61 9.98
CA SER A 242 26.80 5.70 11.09
C SER A 242 26.67 6.44 12.43
N ALA A 243 27.60 7.35 12.72
CA ALA A 243 27.55 8.18 13.93
C ALA A 243 26.28 9.05 13.99
N SER A 244 25.96 9.71 12.87
CA SER A 244 24.78 10.58 12.75
C SER A 244 23.48 9.82 12.95
N VAL A 245 23.28 8.73 12.21
CA VAL A 245 22.06 7.91 12.27
C VAL A 245 21.92 7.25 13.64
N SER A 246 23.01 6.77 14.25
CA SER A 246 22.98 6.20 15.61
C SER A 246 22.46 7.21 16.64
N ARG A 247 22.98 8.44 16.61
CA ARG A 247 22.51 9.54 17.46
C ARG A 247 21.04 9.88 17.19
N MET A 248 20.64 9.99 15.93
CA MET A 248 19.26 10.29 15.54
C MET A 248 18.29 9.22 16.05
N LEU A 249 18.59 7.93 15.83
CA LEU A 249 17.76 6.83 16.31
C LEU A 249 17.64 6.83 17.83
N SER A 250 18.72 7.13 18.56
CA SER A 250 18.67 7.27 20.01
C SER A 250 17.71 8.38 20.45
N ASN A 251 17.83 9.57 19.83
CA ASN A 251 16.97 10.72 20.12
C ASN A 251 15.51 10.45 19.77
N ILE A 252 15.23 9.84 18.62
CA ILE A 252 13.88 9.47 18.19
C ILE A 252 13.26 8.48 19.19
N ILE A 253 14.00 7.44 19.58
CA ILE A 253 13.52 6.46 20.56
C ILE A 253 13.25 7.13 21.91
N LYS A 254 14.11 8.04 22.35
CA LYS A 254 13.90 8.81 23.59
C LYS A 254 12.64 9.67 23.49
N GLY A 255 12.49 10.44 22.41
CA GLY A 255 11.32 11.28 22.17
C GLY A 255 10.01 10.49 22.10
N LEU A 256 10.02 9.34 21.42
CA LEU A 256 8.89 8.41 21.36
C LEU A 256 8.48 7.89 22.76
N ARG A 257 9.45 7.67 23.66
CA ARG A 257 9.17 7.26 25.04
C ARG A 257 8.57 8.41 25.85
N THR A 258 9.12 9.62 25.71
CA THR A 258 8.61 10.82 26.41
C THR A 258 7.19 11.17 25.96
N ALA A 259 6.92 11.17 24.65
CA ALA A 259 5.58 11.42 24.12
C ALA A 259 4.56 10.37 24.58
N LYS A 260 4.97 9.09 24.69
CA LYS A 260 4.14 8.04 25.28
C LYS A 260 3.89 8.23 26.78
N ALA A 261 4.85 8.78 27.52
CA ALA A 261 4.68 9.11 28.94
C ALA A 261 3.77 10.32 29.17
N GLN A 262 3.67 11.24 28.21
CA GLN A 262 2.75 12.39 28.24
C GLN A 262 1.30 12.05 27.86
N ALA A 263 1.03 10.86 27.31
CA ALA A 263 -0.33 10.38 27.04
C ALA A 263 -1.03 9.81 28.30
N ILE A 264 -0.55 10.19 29.49
CA ILE A 264 -1.13 9.90 30.78
C ILE A 264 -1.81 11.19 31.22
N GLU A 265 -3.14 11.20 31.24
CA GLU A 265 -3.94 12.35 31.67
C GLU A 265 -4.32 12.14 33.14
N ASP A 266 -3.89 13.08 33.98
CA ASP A 266 -4.21 13.12 35.40
C ASP A 266 -5.33 14.13 35.61
N ASP A 267 -6.51 13.65 35.94
CA ASP A 267 -7.67 14.47 36.28
C ASP A 267 -7.92 14.46 37.78
N LEU A 268 -8.46 15.57 38.30
CA LEU A 268 -8.95 15.64 39.67
C LEU A 268 -10.48 15.60 39.64
N ILE A 269 -11.07 14.48 40.06
CA ILE A 269 -12.52 14.27 40.10
C ILE A 269 -12.93 14.20 41.57
N ASP A 270 -13.71 15.18 42.04
CA ASP A 270 -14.17 15.27 43.44
C ASP A 270 -13.07 15.10 44.50
N GLY A 271 -11.90 15.67 44.23
CA GLY A 271 -10.73 15.59 45.11
C GLY A 271 -9.94 14.29 45.02
N ALA A 272 -10.40 13.31 44.23
CA ALA A 272 -9.64 12.11 43.91
C ALA A 272 -8.84 12.31 42.61
N LYS A 273 -7.54 11.99 42.66
CA LYS A 273 -6.70 11.97 41.47
C LYS A 273 -7.00 10.71 40.65
N VAL A 274 -7.48 10.88 39.43
CA VAL A 274 -7.78 9.82 38.47
C VAL A 274 -6.78 9.91 37.32
N THR A 275 -6.10 8.79 37.02
CA THR A 275 -5.10 8.74 35.97
C THR A 275 -5.58 7.83 34.83
N PHE A 276 -5.67 8.37 33.62
CA PHE A 276 -6.05 7.61 32.43
C PHE A 276 -4.83 7.05 31.71
N HIS A 277 -4.84 5.74 31.44
CA HIS A 277 -3.79 5.06 30.70
C HIS A 277 -4.33 4.45 29.41
N SER A 278 -3.95 4.99 28.26
CA SER A 278 -4.18 4.34 26.97
C SER A 278 -3.23 3.14 26.80
N ARG A 279 -3.77 1.95 26.57
CA ARG A 279 -3.00 0.70 26.36
C ARG A 279 -3.30 0.13 24.98
N ASN A 280 -2.26 -0.19 24.20
CA ASN A 280 -2.42 -0.75 22.86
C ASN A 280 -1.43 -1.91 22.58
N GLU A 281 -1.68 -2.66 21.50
CA GLU A 281 -0.86 -3.84 21.16
C GLU A 281 0.59 -3.48 20.79
N SER A 282 0.88 -2.21 20.53
CA SER A 282 2.25 -1.78 20.21
C SER A 282 3.14 -1.66 21.45
N ASP A 283 2.55 -1.58 22.64
CA ASP A 283 3.28 -1.38 23.90
C ASP A 283 3.05 -2.49 24.95
N ARG A 284 1.94 -3.25 24.88
CA ARG A 284 1.65 -4.38 25.78
C ARG A 284 1.32 -5.67 25.03
N PRO A 285 1.57 -6.86 25.61
CA PRO A 285 1.24 -8.13 24.97
C PRO A 285 -0.26 -8.26 24.68
N LYS A 286 -0.59 -8.86 23.54
CA LYS A 286 -1.99 -9.12 23.13
C LYS A 286 -2.79 -9.83 24.22
N ALA A 287 -2.17 -10.79 24.91
CA ALA A 287 -2.80 -11.54 26.01
C ALA A 287 -3.24 -10.63 27.17
N GLN A 288 -2.43 -9.62 27.53
CA GLN A 288 -2.79 -8.67 28.59
C GLN A 288 -3.98 -7.80 28.19
N ILE A 289 -4.01 -7.34 26.94
CA ILE A 289 -5.11 -6.50 26.44
C ILE A 289 -6.40 -7.32 26.32
N ALA A 290 -6.30 -8.56 25.84
CA ALA A 290 -7.42 -9.48 25.79
C ALA A 290 -8.00 -9.72 27.19
N TYR A 291 -7.14 -9.99 28.18
CA TYR A 291 -7.55 -10.13 29.57
C TYR A 291 -8.29 -8.90 30.09
N LEU A 292 -7.73 -7.69 29.94
CA LEU A 292 -8.36 -6.47 30.45
C LEU A 292 -9.72 -6.15 29.83
N LYS A 293 -9.98 -6.60 28.60
CA LYS A 293 -11.29 -6.46 27.96
C LYS A 293 -12.34 -7.37 28.57
N THR A 294 -11.94 -8.59 28.96
CA THR A 294 -12.85 -9.63 29.46
C THR A 294 -12.84 -9.80 30.97
N ALA A 295 -11.89 -9.16 31.67
CA ALA A 295 -11.70 -9.30 33.10
C ALA A 295 -12.98 -8.90 33.85
N PRO A 296 -13.33 -9.60 34.94
CA PRO A 296 -14.51 -9.27 35.73
C PRO A 296 -14.41 -7.86 36.29
N LYS A 297 -15.53 -7.12 36.21
CA LYS A 297 -15.66 -5.76 36.72
C LYS A 297 -16.86 -5.64 37.64
N VAL A 298 -16.80 -4.67 38.54
CA VAL A 298 -17.86 -4.29 39.45
C VAL A 298 -18.40 -2.94 38.98
N THR A 299 -19.68 -2.90 38.64
CA THR A 299 -20.38 -1.64 38.34
C THR A 299 -20.67 -0.94 39.65
N VAL A 300 -20.08 0.24 39.84
CA VAL A 300 -20.18 0.99 41.10
C VAL A 300 -21.36 1.96 41.10
N SER A 301 -21.75 2.47 39.93
CA SER A 301 -22.92 3.34 39.76
C SER A 301 -23.45 3.30 38.32
N GLU A 302 -24.74 3.59 38.15
CA GLU A 302 -25.34 3.76 36.83
C GLU A 302 -24.74 4.98 36.13
N GLY A 303 -24.20 4.79 34.93
CA GLY A 303 -23.48 5.84 34.19
C GLY A 303 -22.05 6.13 34.68
N GLY A 304 -21.55 5.40 35.68
CA GLY A 304 -20.17 5.50 36.18
C GLY A 304 -19.19 4.58 35.45
N PHE A 305 -17.91 4.62 35.87
CA PHE A 305 -16.90 3.69 35.39
C PHE A 305 -16.99 2.35 36.14
N ASP A 306 -16.98 1.26 35.38
CA ASP A 306 -16.78 -0.07 35.94
C ASP A 306 -15.37 -0.19 36.56
N VAL A 307 -15.31 -0.70 37.79
CA VAL A 307 -14.04 -0.91 38.49
C VAL A 307 -13.62 -2.37 38.34
N LEU A 308 -12.33 -2.59 38.09
CA LEU A 308 -11.79 -3.93 37.94
C LEU A 308 -11.96 -4.75 39.23
N SER A 309 -12.31 -6.02 39.11
CA SER A 309 -12.39 -6.94 40.26
C SER A 309 -11.06 -7.08 40.99
N VAL A 310 -11.10 -7.63 42.21
CA VAL A 310 -9.89 -7.89 43.03
C VAL A 310 -8.90 -8.81 42.30
N GLU A 311 -9.37 -9.79 41.53
CA GLU A 311 -8.52 -10.65 40.70
C GLU A 311 -7.79 -9.83 39.63
N GLY A 312 -8.51 -8.94 38.94
CA GLY A 312 -7.90 -8.02 38.01
C GLY A 312 -6.93 -7.04 38.68
N LEU A 313 -7.20 -6.61 39.91
CA LEU A 313 -6.27 -5.80 40.69
C LEU A 313 -4.97 -6.56 40.98
N LEU A 314 -5.04 -7.83 41.38
CA LEU A 314 -3.86 -8.69 41.56
C LEU A 314 -3.04 -8.76 40.28
N VAL A 315 -3.67 -9.08 39.15
CA VAL A 315 -2.97 -9.15 37.86
C VAL A 315 -2.29 -7.83 37.56
N MET A 316 -2.99 -6.71 37.72
CA MET A 316 -2.44 -5.41 37.37
C MET A 316 -1.28 -4.98 38.27
N LYS A 317 -1.38 -5.23 39.58
CA LYS A 317 -0.31 -4.93 40.54
C LYS A 317 0.90 -5.83 40.34
N SER A 318 0.70 -7.10 39.97
CA SER A 318 1.77 -8.04 39.62
C SER A 318 2.57 -7.60 38.38
N LEU A 319 1.93 -6.87 37.46
CA LEU A 319 2.55 -6.45 36.21
C LEU A 319 3.21 -5.08 36.30
N VAL A 320 2.61 -4.13 37.02
CA VAL A 320 3.06 -2.73 37.05
C VAL A 320 4.42 -2.54 37.71
N VAL A 321 4.82 -3.47 38.60
CA VAL A 321 6.13 -3.42 39.27
C VAL A 321 7.33 -3.53 38.32
N TYR A 322 7.12 -3.98 37.08
CA TYR A 322 8.15 -4.01 36.03
C TYR A 322 8.23 -2.70 35.24
N ASP A 323 7.21 -1.85 35.34
CA ASP A 323 7.15 -0.54 34.68
C ASP A 323 7.62 0.58 35.61
N ARG A 324 7.32 0.46 36.92
CA ARG A 324 7.69 1.40 37.98
C ARG A 324 7.78 0.70 39.33
N VAL A 325 8.60 1.21 40.22
CA VAL A 325 8.76 0.64 41.57
C VAL A 325 8.27 1.66 42.61
N LYS A 326 7.04 1.47 43.09
CA LYS A 326 6.35 2.40 43.99
C LYS A 326 5.90 1.74 45.29
N SER A 327 6.03 2.47 46.39
CA SER A 327 5.68 1.99 47.74
C SER A 327 4.22 1.51 47.83
N ARG A 328 3.29 2.24 47.19
CA ARG A 328 1.87 1.88 47.15
C ARG A 328 1.58 0.58 46.39
N ASP A 329 2.21 0.39 45.23
CA ASP A 329 2.01 -0.84 44.44
C ASP A 329 2.49 -2.08 45.22
N LEU A 330 3.59 -1.94 45.98
CA LEU A 330 4.10 -2.99 46.87
C LEU A 330 3.19 -3.22 48.08
N TYR A 331 2.65 -2.16 48.67
CA TYR A 331 1.68 -2.26 49.76
C TYR A 331 0.39 -2.99 49.31
N ASP A 332 -0.14 -2.65 48.13
CA ASP A 332 -1.33 -3.31 47.58
C ASP A 332 -1.10 -4.81 47.37
N LEU A 333 0.07 -5.21 46.85
CA LEU A 333 0.44 -6.63 46.73
C LEU A 333 0.54 -7.32 48.10
N MET A 334 1.04 -6.62 49.12
CA MET A 334 1.08 -7.17 50.48
C MET A 334 -0.34 -7.40 51.00
N VAL A 335 -1.25 -6.43 50.83
CA VAL A 335 -2.65 -6.56 51.25
C VAL A 335 -3.34 -7.70 50.49
N LEU A 336 -3.15 -7.79 49.17
CA LEU A 336 -3.74 -8.86 48.36
C LEU A 336 -3.28 -10.25 48.80
N THR A 337 -1.99 -10.41 49.11
CA THR A 337 -1.46 -11.71 49.55
C THR A 337 -1.74 -12.04 51.01
N ARG A 338 -1.84 -11.02 51.88
CA ARG A 338 -2.06 -11.19 53.31
C ARG A 338 -3.54 -11.36 53.66
N ASP A 339 -4.39 -10.53 53.06
CA ASP A 339 -5.77 -10.32 53.49
C ASP A 339 -6.78 -10.93 52.49
N HIS A 340 -6.40 -11.11 51.22
CA HIS A 340 -7.28 -11.64 50.17
C HIS A 340 -6.92 -13.05 49.69
N GLY A 341 -5.97 -13.72 50.34
CA GLY A 341 -5.64 -15.13 50.12
C GLY A 341 -4.87 -15.43 48.83
N TYR A 342 -4.42 -14.41 48.09
CA TYR A 342 -3.59 -14.62 46.90
C TYR A 342 -2.18 -15.06 47.28
N THR A 343 -1.58 -15.89 46.43
CA THR A 343 -0.27 -16.50 46.64
C THR A 343 0.78 -15.95 45.69
N LEU A 344 2.06 -16.26 45.95
CA LEU A 344 3.13 -15.98 44.98
C LEU A 344 2.95 -16.78 43.68
N ASP A 345 2.33 -17.96 43.76
CA ASP A 345 1.99 -18.77 42.58
C ASP A 345 1.04 -18.01 41.65
N ASP A 346 0.02 -17.33 42.20
CA ASP A 346 -0.93 -16.50 41.43
C ASP A 346 -0.25 -15.30 40.77
N ILE A 347 0.66 -14.65 41.50
CA ILE A 347 1.44 -13.52 41.00
C ILE A 347 2.35 -13.97 39.84
N PHE A 348 3.07 -15.08 40.00
CA PHE A 348 3.96 -15.60 38.96
C PHE A 348 3.18 -16.12 37.75
N LEU A 349 1.98 -16.67 37.96
CA LEU A 349 1.07 -17.02 36.88
C LEU A 349 0.65 -15.78 36.08
N ALA A 350 0.29 -14.68 36.76
CA ALA A 350 -0.06 -13.42 36.09
C ALA A 350 1.13 -12.85 35.29
N ILE A 351 2.33 -12.84 35.88
CA ILE A 351 3.56 -12.41 35.21
C ILE A 351 3.82 -13.25 33.97
N ASN A 352 3.80 -14.58 34.09
CA ASN A 352 4.06 -15.48 32.98
C ASN A 352 2.98 -15.37 31.88
N SER A 353 1.73 -15.10 32.24
CA SER A 353 0.63 -15.01 31.27
C SER A 353 0.64 -13.70 30.50
N TYR A 354 1.00 -12.59 31.15
CA TYR A 354 0.70 -11.25 30.64
C TYR A 354 1.91 -10.32 30.46
N GLN A 355 3.11 -10.64 30.96
CA GLN A 355 4.33 -9.88 30.62
C GLN A 355 4.87 -10.23 29.22
N PRO A 356 5.53 -9.28 28.51
CA PRO A 356 6.32 -9.61 27.33
C PRO A 356 7.48 -10.52 27.73
N ILE A 357 7.99 -11.32 26.78
CA ILE A 357 9.03 -12.34 27.01
C ILE A 357 10.21 -11.81 27.85
N ARG A 358 10.66 -10.58 27.59
CA ARG A 358 11.78 -9.94 28.31
C ARG A 358 11.53 -9.67 29.81
N ASN A 359 10.28 -9.66 30.25
CA ASN A 359 9.86 -9.33 31.61
C ASN A 359 9.19 -10.54 32.31
N LYS A 360 9.19 -11.73 31.70
CA LYS A 360 8.70 -12.97 32.33
C LYS A 360 9.77 -13.54 33.27
N ASP A 361 10.16 -12.76 34.26
CA ASP A 361 11.24 -13.11 35.19
C ASP A 361 10.77 -12.94 36.65
N PRO A 362 10.43 -14.05 37.34
CA PRO A 362 10.06 -14.03 38.75
C PRO A 362 11.12 -13.42 39.68
N GLU A 363 12.41 -13.49 39.33
CA GLU A 363 13.50 -12.98 40.18
C GLU A 363 13.53 -11.45 40.21
N HIS A 364 13.15 -10.81 39.10
CA HIS A 364 12.94 -9.37 39.08
C HIS A 364 11.85 -8.95 40.07
N PHE A 365 10.71 -9.66 40.07
CA PHE A 365 9.62 -9.40 41.02
C PHE A 365 10.10 -9.54 42.46
N LYS A 366 10.75 -10.66 42.79
CA LYS A 366 11.32 -10.90 44.13
C LYS A 366 12.27 -9.78 44.54
N SER A 367 13.15 -9.36 43.65
CA SER A 367 14.12 -8.28 43.90
C SER A 367 13.45 -6.94 44.21
N VAL A 368 12.34 -6.63 43.54
CA VAL A 368 11.53 -5.44 43.81
C VAL A 368 10.87 -5.53 45.18
N VAL A 369 10.10 -6.59 45.45
CA VAL A 369 9.29 -6.68 46.68
C VAL A 369 10.11 -6.94 47.95
N THR A 370 11.39 -7.29 47.82
CA THR A 370 12.32 -7.43 48.95
C THR A 370 13.23 -6.21 49.16
N GLY A 371 13.12 -5.19 48.29
CA GLY A 371 13.89 -3.96 48.36
C GLY A 371 15.33 -4.06 47.86
N VAL A 372 15.69 -5.13 47.14
CA VAL A 372 16.98 -5.24 46.43
C VAL A 372 17.02 -4.22 45.29
N ILE A 373 15.91 -4.10 44.55
CA ILE A 373 15.68 -2.99 43.63
C ILE A 373 15.03 -1.85 44.44
N PRO A 374 15.64 -0.65 44.50
CA PRO A 374 15.11 0.46 45.29
C PRO A 374 13.85 1.06 44.64
N LEU A 375 13.05 1.76 45.46
CA LEU A 375 11.93 2.55 44.98
C LEU A 375 12.40 3.64 43.99
N ASP A 376 11.52 4.01 43.06
CA ASP A 376 11.78 5.10 42.13
C ASP A 376 12.00 6.43 42.87
N LYS A 377 12.87 7.30 42.34
CA LYS A 377 13.22 8.60 42.97
C LYS A 377 12.02 9.53 43.18
N ASN A 378 10.97 9.39 42.37
CA ASN A 378 9.73 10.15 42.46
C ASN A 378 8.60 9.34 43.13
N ASP A 379 8.93 8.39 44.00
CA ASP A 379 7.92 7.72 44.83
C ASP A 379 7.26 8.73 45.79
N GLU A 380 5.93 8.70 45.82
CA GLU A 380 5.13 9.63 46.61
C GLU A 380 5.01 9.20 48.09
N GLY A 381 5.38 7.95 48.40
CA GLY A 381 5.20 7.36 49.71
C GLY A 381 3.73 7.22 50.12
N PHE A 382 3.55 7.06 51.43
CA PHE A 382 2.26 6.81 52.08
C PHE A 382 1.63 8.04 52.72
N ALA A 383 2.37 9.16 52.82
CA ALA A 383 1.93 10.35 53.56
C ALA A 383 0.62 10.95 53.02
N SER A 384 0.46 10.98 51.69
CA SER A 384 -0.74 11.51 51.01
C SER A 384 -2.02 10.70 51.29
N ILE A 385 -1.90 9.44 51.71
CA ILE A 385 -3.03 8.55 52.03
C ILE A 385 -3.13 8.27 53.52
N GLN A 386 -2.37 9.01 54.34
CA GLN A 386 -2.36 8.91 55.82
C GLN A 386 -2.13 7.48 56.34
N LEU A 387 -1.42 6.65 55.57
CA LEU A 387 -1.16 5.27 55.92
C LEU A 387 0.13 5.17 56.76
N ASN A 388 0.00 4.66 58.00
CA ASN A 388 1.12 4.48 58.92
C ASN A 388 1.76 3.10 58.77
N VAL A 389 2.41 2.85 57.63
CA VAL A 389 3.12 1.59 57.33
C VAL A 389 4.55 1.91 56.92
N LYS A 390 5.53 1.18 57.46
CA LYS A 390 6.95 1.33 57.07
C LYS A 390 7.28 0.36 55.95
N MET A 391 8.04 0.82 54.96
CA MET A 391 8.55 -0.06 53.89
C MET A 391 9.35 -1.26 54.42
N ALA A 392 10.05 -1.08 55.55
CA ALA A 392 10.76 -2.18 56.20
C ALA A 392 9.83 -3.35 56.58
N ASP A 393 8.60 -3.06 56.99
CA ASP A 393 7.61 -4.08 57.35
C ASP A 393 7.08 -4.80 56.10
N ILE A 394 6.86 -4.07 55.00
CA ILE A 394 6.47 -4.63 53.70
C ILE A 394 7.56 -5.56 53.17
N TYR A 395 8.82 -5.11 53.16
CA TYR A 395 9.94 -5.94 52.73
C TYR A 395 10.13 -7.17 53.62
N LYS A 396 9.95 -7.02 54.94
CA LYS A 396 10.03 -8.14 55.88
C LYS A 396 8.94 -9.18 55.60
N TYR A 397 7.72 -8.73 55.31
CA TYR A 397 6.61 -9.60 54.93
C TYR A 397 6.94 -10.39 53.66
N PHE A 398 7.35 -9.73 52.58
CA PHE A 398 7.66 -10.42 51.32
C PHE A 398 8.87 -11.33 51.42
N LYS A 399 9.91 -10.98 52.20
CA LYS A 399 11.03 -11.88 52.46
C LYS A 399 10.56 -13.19 53.09
N LYS A 400 9.67 -13.12 54.08
CA LYS A 400 9.09 -14.33 54.68
C LYS A 400 8.28 -15.12 53.64
N LEU A 401 7.39 -14.45 52.91
CA LEU A 401 6.53 -15.09 51.90
C LEU A 401 7.33 -15.79 50.79
N ILE A 402 8.42 -15.16 50.33
CA ILE A 402 9.33 -15.72 49.32
C ILE A 402 10.09 -16.91 49.87
N ASN A 403 10.63 -16.82 51.10
CA ASN A 403 11.31 -17.95 51.73
C ASN A 403 10.38 -19.16 51.84
N ASP A 404 9.15 -18.96 52.29
CA ASP A 404 8.15 -20.03 52.41
C ASP A 404 7.81 -20.64 51.03
N TYR A 405 7.69 -19.80 50.00
CA TYR A 405 7.51 -20.26 48.61
C TYR A 405 8.70 -21.08 48.09
N GLU A 406 9.93 -20.62 48.30
CA GLU A 406 11.14 -21.29 47.81
C GLU A 406 11.34 -22.65 48.49
N ILE A 407 11.05 -22.75 49.78
CA ILE A 407 11.05 -24.03 50.51
C ILE A 407 10.02 -24.99 49.89
N ARG A 408 8.79 -24.54 49.62
CA ARG A 408 7.75 -25.36 48.96
C ARG A 408 8.16 -25.78 47.55
N ALA A 409 8.73 -24.86 46.76
CA ALA A 409 9.16 -25.14 45.40
C ALA A 409 10.25 -26.23 45.35
N VAL A 410 11.23 -26.19 46.27
CA VAL A 410 12.26 -27.22 46.39
C VAL A 410 11.66 -28.58 46.78
N GLN A 411 10.66 -28.60 47.68
CA GLN A 411 9.98 -29.84 48.07
C GLN A 411 9.26 -30.50 46.88
N GLN A 412 8.66 -29.70 45.99
CA GLN A 412 7.97 -30.18 44.79
C GLN A 412 8.92 -30.66 43.68
N MET A 413 10.18 -30.21 43.68
CA MET A 413 11.19 -30.65 42.71
C MET A 413 11.83 -32.00 43.09
N ARG A 414 11.57 -32.53 44.28
CA ARG A 414 12.05 -33.87 44.65
C ARG A 414 11.34 -34.90 43.76
N PRO A 415 12.07 -35.77 43.04
CA PRO A 415 11.45 -36.86 42.31
C PRO A 415 10.68 -37.75 43.29
N SER A 416 9.44 -38.11 42.94
CA SER A 416 8.67 -39.13 43.66
C SER A 416 9.55 -40.37 43.79
N SER A 417 9.88 -40.74 45.03
CA SER A 417 10.71 -41.92 45.32
C SER A 417 10.00 -43.21 44.96
#